data_AF-A0A4Q2YTX5-F1
#
_entry.id   AF-A0A4Q2YTX5-F1
#
_cell.length_a   1.000
_cell.length_b   1.000
_cell.length_c   1.000
_cell.angle_alpha   90.00
_cell.angle_beta   90.00
_cell.angle_gamma   90.00
#
_symmetry.space_group_name_H-M   'P 1'
#
loop_
_entity.id
_entity.type
_entity.pdbx_description
1 polymer ?
#
loop_
_entity_poly.entity_id
_entity_poly.type
_entity_poly.pdbx_seq_one_letter_code
_entity_poly.pdbx_strand_id
1 'polypeptide(L)'
;IRNRWPALHRWNGRLYMLSALALALGGLWMTWGRGTWLNYIGAIGITLDALLITGFVALAWQAARQRRFADHRRWAIRLFAVASAVWFMRVGYMAWGLATGGAGIGKAMDGPFDIFLAFANSLLPLAIAEIYLRASARGTPFARQATAALLGVSGLVILAGSAGAWMMMWGPYI
;
A
#
# COMPACT_ATOMS: atom_id res chain seq x y z
N ILE A 1 -21.89 1.89 -9.05
CA ILE A 1 -21.72 0.50 -8.56
C ILE A 1 -22.28 0.32 -7.14
N ARG A 2 -21.84 1.07 -6.11
CA ARG A 2 -22.38 0.94 -4.73
C ARG A 2 -23.91 1.12 -4.58
N ASN A 3 -24.51 2.08 -5.29
CA ASN A 3 -25.96 2.34 -5.23
C ASN A 3 -26.78 1.60 -6.30
N ARG A 4 -26.15 1.14 -7.38
CA ARG A 4 -26.82 0.44 -8.49
C ARG A 4 -26.71 -1.09 -8.41
N TRP A 5 -25.65 -1.61 -7.80
CA TRP A 5 -25.34 -3.04 -7.71
C TRP A 5 -24.72 -3.40 -6.35
N PRO A 6 -25.48 -3.28 -5.24
CA PRO A 6 -24.96 -3.47 -3.88
C PRO A 6 -24.48 -4.91 -3.64
N ALA A 7 -25.10 -5.91 -4.27
CA ALA A 7 -24.67 -7.31 -4.16
C ALA A 7 -23.27 -7.54 -4.75
N LEU A 8 -23.00 -7.01 -5.96
CA LEU A 8 -21.69 -7.09 -6.60
C LEU A 8 -20.61 -6.39 -5.76
N HIS A 9 -20.92 -5.20 -5.23
CA HIS A 9 -19.98 -4.49 -4.36
C HIS A 9 -19.63 -5.28 -3.10
N ARG A 10 -20.61 -5.96 -2.47
CA ARG A 10 -20.40 -6.79 -1.27
C ARG A 10 -19.53 -8.01 -1.57
N TRP A 11 -19.80 -8.72 -2.66
CA TRP A 11 -19.00 -9.88 -3.07
C TRP A 11 -17.58 -9.49 -3.45
N ASN A 12 -17.41 -8.41 -4.21
CA ASN A 12 -16.08 -7.92 -4.56
C ASN A 12 -15.28 -7.49 -3.32
N GLY A 13 -15.92 -6.82 -2.37
CA GLY A 13 -15.27 -6.45 -1.10
C GLY A 13 -14.86 -7.67 -0.26
N ARG A 14 -15.70 -8.72 -0.21
CA ARG A 14 -15.37 -9.99 0.48
C ARG A 14 -14.19 -10.69 -0.17
N LEU A 15 -14.24 -10.85 -1.50
CA LEU A 15 -13.16 -11.46 -2.25
C LEU A 15 -11.85 -10.70 -2.05
N TYR A 16 -11.89 -9.38 -2.13
CA TYR A 16 -10.73 -8.53 -1.88
C TYR A 16 -10.15 -8.72 -0.47
N MET A 17 -10.98 -8.70 0.58
CA MET A 17 -10.52 -8.91 1.96
C MET A 17 -9.92 -10.30 2.17
N LEU A 18 -10.52 -11.35 1.58
CA LEU A 18 -10.01 -12.71 1.65
C LEU A 18 -8.67 -12.85 0.90
N SER A 19 -8.55 -12.27 -0.29
CA SER A 19 -7.31 -12.26 -1.05
C SER A 19 -6.21 -11.50 -0.32
N ALA A 20 -6.52 -10.33 0.26
CA ALA A 20 -5.55 -9.56 1.05
C ALA A 20 -5.06 -10.35 2.26
N LEU A 21 -5.97 -11.04 2.97
CA LEU A 21 -5.62 -11.89 4.11
C LEU A 21 -4.75 -13.10 3.68
N ALA A 22 -5.13 -13.77 2.59
CA ALA A 22 -4.36 -14.89 2.04
C ALA A 22 -2.94 -14.46 1.63
N LEU A 23 -2.81 -13.29 0.99
CA LEU A 23 -1.51 -12.74 0.59
C LEU A 23 -0.67 -12.33 1.81
N ALA A 24 -1.27 -11.70 2.83
CA ALA A 24 -0.56 -11.33 4.06
C ALA A 24 -0.04 -12.56 4.82
N LEU A 25 -0.89 -13.57 5.02
CA LEU A 25 -0.50 -14.82 5.69
C LEU A 25 0.50 -15.62 4.86
N GLY A 26 0.32 -15.66 3.54
CA GLY A 26 1.27 -16.29 2.62
C GLY A 26 2.64 -15.60 2.64
N GLY A 27 2.67 -14.26 2.70
CA GLY A 27 3.89 -13.48 2.87
C GLY A 27 4.61 -13.81 4.17
N LEU A 28 3.89 -13.83 5.30
CA LEU A 28 4.45 -14.24 6.59
C LEU A 28 5.00 -15.66 6.58
N TRP A 29 4.29 -16.61 5.96
CA TRP A 29 4.75 -17.99 5.84
C TRP A 29 6.01 -18.09 4.98
N MET A 30 6.07 -17.38 3.86
CA MET A 30 7.26 -17.35 3.00
C MET A 30 8.46 -16.77 3.76
N THR A 31 8.27 -15.64 4.43
CA THR A 31 9.30 -15.02 5.27
C THR A 31 9.71 -15.99 6.36
N TRP A 32 8.86 -16.29 7.34
CA TRP A 32 9.26 -16.98 8.57
C TRP A 32 9.29 -18.51 8.48
N GLY A 33 8.33 -19.11 7.79
CA GLY A 33 8.25 -20.57 7.66
C GLY A 33 9.26 -21.12 6.65
N ARG A 34 9.52 -20.38 5.57
CA ARG A 34 10.44 -20.79 4.50
C ARG A 34 11.81 -20.12 4.52
N GLY A 35 12.01 -19.11 5.36
CA GLY A 35 13.30 -18.42 5.46
C GLY A 35 13.59 -17.47 4.30
N THR A 36 12.58 -16.99 3.56
CA THR A 36 12.81 -16.16 2.36
C THR A 36 12.98 -14.68 2.71
N TRP A 37 14.07 -14.33 3.38
CA TRP A 37 14.45 -12.94 3.63
C TRP A 37 15.88 -12.66 3.17
N LEU A 38 16.11 -11.50 2.55
CA LEU A 38 17.46 -11.03 2.22
C LEU A 38 18.16 -10.44 3.45
N ASN A 39 17.41 -9.79 4.33
CA ASN A 39 17.87 -9.26 5.60
C ASN A 39 16.71 -9.18 6.61
N TYR A 40 17.07 -9.10 7.90
CA TYR A 40 16.09 -9.07 8.99
C TYR A 40 15.19 -7.83 8.99
N ILE A 41 15.70 -6.69 8.54
CA ILE A 41 14.94 -5.44 8.52
C ILE A 41 13.78 -5.54 7.52
N GLY A 42 14.03 -6.07 6.33
CA GLY A 42 13.00 -6.35 5.33
C GLY A 42 11.96 -7.36 5.84
N ALA A 43 12.39 -8.41 6.55
CA ALA A 43 11.47 -9.38 7.16
C ALA A 43 10.54 -8.72 8.20
N ILE A 44 11.05 -7.79 9.00
CA ILE A 44 10.25 -6.99 9.94
C ILE A 44 9.27 -6.09 9.18
N GLY A 45 9.70 -5.46 8.08
CA GLY A 45 8.83 -4.65 7.22
C GLY A 45 7.64 -5.44 6.65
N ILE A 46 7.90 -6.65 6.11
CA ILE A 46 6.85 -7.56 5.62
C ILE A 46 5.91 -7.95 6.77
N THR A 47 6.47 -8.23 7.95
CA THR A 47 5.67 -8.61 9.13
C THR A 47 4.74 -7.48 9.56
N LEU A 48 5.25 -6.25 9.60
CA LEU A 48 4.45 -5.06 9.91
C LEU A 48 3.29 -4.90 8.92
N ASP A 49 3.57 -4.99 7.62
CA ASP A 49 2.55 -4.86 6.58
C ASP A 49 1.46 -5.94 6.70
N ALA A 50 1.86 -7.20 6.92
CA ALA A 50 0.92 -8.29 7.12
C ALA A 50 0.03 -8.11 8.36
N LEU A 51 0.59 -7.59 9.46
CA LEU A 51 -0.18 -7.26 10.65
C LEU A 51 -1.17 -6.11 10.41
N LEU A 52 -0.74 -5.07 9.68
CA LEU A 52 -1.61 -3.95 9.29
C LEU A 52 -2.76 -4.43 8.39
N ILE A 53 -2.48 -5.25 7.38
CA ILE A 53 -3.50 -5.85 6.51
C ILE A 53 -4.51 -6.64 7.35
N THR A 54 -4.02 -7.55 8.20
CA THR A 54 -4.87 -8.41 9.03
C THR A 54 -5.75 -7.57 9.98
N GLY A 55 -5.17 -6.57 10.64
CA GLY A 55 -5.89 -5.65 11.52
C GLY A 55 -6.94 -4.83 10.79
N PHE A 56 -6.62 -4.27 9.62
CA PHE A 56 -7.58 -3.47 8.85
C PHE A 56 -8.69 -4.32 8.21
N VAL A 57 -8.40 -5.57 7.80
CA VAL A 57 -9.45 -6.52 7.39
C VAL A 57 -10.41 -6.77 8.54
N ALA A 58 -9.91 -7.06 9.74
CA ALA A 58 -10.75 -7.31 10.92
C ALA A 58 -11.64 -6.11 11.26
N LEU A 59 -11.07 -4.89 11.28
CA LEU A 59 -11.80 -3.67 11.57
C LEU A 59 -12.81 -3.30 10.48
N ALA A 60 -12.44 -3.45 9.20
CA ALA A 60 -13.35 -3.22 8.08
C ALA A 60 -14.52 -4.22 8.10
N TRP A 61 -14.26 -5.49 8.41
CA TRP A 61 -15.26 -6.53 8.53
C TRP A 61 -16.20 -6.28 9.71
N GLN A 62 -15.65 -5.96 10.89
CA GLN A 62 -16.43 -5.66 12.08
C GLN A 62 -17.36 -4.45 11.86
N ALA A 63 -16.83 -3.37 11.27
CA ALA A 63 -17.62 -2.19 10.93
C ALA A 63 -18.76 -2.51 9.93
N ALA A 64 -18.50 -3.38 8.94
CA ALA A 64 -19.52 -3.85 8.01
C ALA A 64 -20.61 -4.67 8.71
N ARG A 65 -20.23 -5.60 9.59
CA ARG A 65 -21.16 -6.44 10.36
C ARG A 65 -22.06 -5.60 11.27
N GLN A 66 -21.51 -4.57 11.90
CA GLN A 66 -22.23 -3.63 12.75
C GLN A 66 -23.00 -2.56 11.95
N ARG A 67 -23.05 -2.67 10.61
CA ARG A 67 -23.72 -1.72 9.70
C ARG A 67 -23.19 -0.28 9.80
N ARG A 68 -21.98 -0.09 10.34
CA ARG A 68 -21.28 1.21 10.42
C ARG A 68 -20.54 1.48 9.11
N PHE A 69 -21.27 1.77 8.04
CA PHE A 69 -20.72 1.87 6.69
C PHE A 69 -19.73 3.03 6.51
N ALA A 70 -19.88 4.11 7.28
CA ALA A 70 -18.92 5.21 7.28
C ALA A 70 -17.55 4.76 7.79
N ASP A 71 -17.52 4.01 8.89
CA ASP A 71 -16.29 3.46 9.46
C ASP A 71 -15.72 2.34 8.60
N HIS A 72 -16.57 1.47 8.04
CA HIS A 72 -16.15 0.46 7.06
C HIS A 72 -15.39 1.10 5.90
N ARG A 73 -15.90 2.20 5.33
CA ARG A 73 -15.21 2.92 4.25
C ARG A 73 -13.84 3.44 4.68
N ARG A 74 -13.72 3.96 5.90
CA ARG A 74 -12.45 4.47 6.42
C ARG A 74 -11.42 3.35 6.58
N TRP A 75 -11.83 2.19 7.10
CA TRP A 75 -10.95 1.03 7.22
C TRP A 75 -10.61 0.40 5.87
N ALA A 76 -11.57 0.35 4.94
CA ALA A 76 -11.33 -0.15 3.59
C ALA A 76 -10.29 0.68 2.82
N ILE A 77 -10.28 2.01 2.99
CA ILE A 77 -9.26 2.89 2.39
C ILE A 77 -7.87 2.60 2.99
N ARG A 78 -7.76 2.42 4.31
CA ARG A 78 -6.49 2.07 4.97
C ARG A 78 -6.00 0.69 4.53
N LEU A 79 -6.90 -0.28 4.46
CA LEU A 79 -6.62 -1.62 3.94
C LEU A 79 -6.11 -1.55 2.50
N PHE A 80 -6.76 -0.76 1.63
CA PHE A 80 -6.32 -0.60 0.25
C PHE A 80 -4.91 -0.02 0.13
N ALA A 81 -4.57 0.96 0.98
CA ALA A 81 -3.24 1.56 1.01
C ALA A 81 -2.16 0.53 1.37
N VAL A 82 -2.36 -0.23 2.46
CA VAL A 82 -1.35 -1.23 2.91
C VAL A 82 -1.35 -2.49 2.04
N ALA A 83 -2.48 -2.97 1.55
CA ALA A 83 -2.50 -4.13 0.65
C ALA A 83 -1.84 -3.84 -0.71
N SER A 84 -1.63 -2.57 -1.05
CA SER A 84 -0.90 -2.13 -2.26
C SER A 84 0.60 -1.92 -2.00
N ALA A 85 1.11 -2.23 -0.80
CA ALA A 85 2.48 -1.96 -0.39
C ALA A 85 3.53 -2.57 -1.33
N VAL A 86 3.35 -3.84 -1.75
CA VAL A 86 4.22 -4.49 -2.74
C VAL A 86 4.27 -3.74 -4.08
N TRP A 87 3.16 -3.15 -4.50
CA TRP A 87 3.12 -2.32 -5.70
C TRP A 87 3.88 -1.01 -5.48
N PHE A 88 3.65 -0.32 -4.36
CA PHE A 88 4.35 0.91 -4.00
C PHE A 88 5.86 0.70 -3.85
N MET A 89 6.29 -0.47 -3.37
CA MET A 89 7.70 -0.84 -3.33
C MET A 89 8.31 -0.85 -4.74
N ARG A 90 7.65 -1.48 -5.72
CA ARG A 90 8.15 -1.51 -7.12
C ARG A 90 8.23 -0.11 -7.72
N VAL A 91 7.15 0.66 -7.58
CA VAL A 91 7.10 2.06 -8.04
C VAL A 91 8.18 2.89 -7.35
N GLY A 92 8.38 2.71 -6.05
CA GLY A 92 9.38 3.41 -5.25
C GLY A 92 10.81 3.12 -5.72
N TYR A 93 11.14 1.86 -5.95
CA TYR A 93 12.45 1.48 -6.51
C TYR A 93 12.69 2.08 -7.88
N MET A 94 11.69 2.05 -8.78
CA MET A 94 11.83 2.58 -10.13
C MET A 94 11.95 4.10 -10.13
N ALA A 95 11.09 4.81 -9.39
CA ALA A 95 11.15 6.25 -9.26
C ALA A 95 12.49 6.72 -8.64
N TRP A 96 12.96 6.01 -7.62
CA TRP A 96 14.25 6.31 -6.98
C TRP A 96 15.44 6.01 -7.89
N GLY A 97 15.41 4.88 -8.59
CA GLY A 97 16.43 4.51 -9.58
C GLY A 97 16.55 5.55 -10.68
N LEU A 98 15.42 6.02 -11.23
CA LEU A 98 15.40 7.08 -12.24
C LEU A 98 15.93 8.41 -11.71
N ALA A 99 15.64 8.76 -10.46
CA ALA A 99 16.03 10.04 -9.87
C ALA A 99 17.49 10.09 -9.39
N THR A 100 18.04 8.97 -8.92
CA THR A 100 19.31 8.93 -8.18
C THR A 100 20.35 7.97 -8.77
N GLY A 101 19.99 7.21 -9.80
CA GLY A 101 20.83 6.12 -10.32
C GLY A 101 20.92 4.91 -9.38
N GLY A 102 20.01 4.79 -8.40
CA GLY A 102 20.01 3.68 -7.43
C GLY A 102 20.87 3.95 -6.19
N ALA A 103 21.12 5.21 -5.84
CA ALA A 103 21.91 5.58 -4.67
C ALA A 103 21.34 4.95 -3.40
N GLY A 104 22.19 4.32 -2.59
CA GLY A 104 21.75 3.71 -1.33
C GLY A 104 20.94 2.42 -1.46
N ILE A 105 20.92 1.79 -2.65
CA ILE A 105 20.47 0.40 -2.83
C ILE A 105 21.68 -0.52 -2.67
N GLY A 106 21.60 -1.45 -1.71
CA GLY A 106 22.64 -2.43 -1.42
C GLY A 106 22.53 -3.67 -2.31
N LYS A 107 23.65 -4.39 -2.52
CA LYS A 107 23.63 -5.65 -3.28
C LYS A 107 22.76 -6.72 -2.61
N ALA A 108 22.64 -6.69 -1.28
CA ALA A 108 21.80 -7.58 -0.49
C ALA A 108 20.49 -6.92 -0.04
N MET A 109 20.06 -5.84 -0.71
CA MET A 109 18.89 -5.03 -0.33
C MET A 109 18.99 -4.49 1.10
N ASP A 110 20.20 -4.16 1.53
CA ASP A 110 20.59 -3.72 2.87
C ASP A 110 21.06 -2.26 2.90
N GLY A 111 20.89 -1.54 1.79
CA GLY A 111 21.25 -0.14 1.70
C GLY A 111 20.27 0.77 2.46
N PRO A 112 20.65 2.02 2.73
CA PRO A 112 19.80 2.96 3.47
C PRO A 112 18.45 3.22 2.79
N PHE A 113 18.39 3.20 1.45
CA PHE A 113 17.13 3.34 0.73
C PHE A 113 16.27 2.07 0.83
N ASP A 114 16.87 0.88 0.82
CA ASP A 114 16.15 -0.38 0.99
C ASP A 114 15.50 -0.46 2.38
N ILE A 115 16.25 -0.10 3.42
CA ILE A 115 15.76 -0.06 4.80
C ILE A 115 14.61 0.95 4.92
N PHE A 116 14.75 2.13 4.33
CA PHE A 116 13.68 3.13 4.31
C PHE A 116 12.44 2.59 3.60
N LEU A 117 12.62 2.03 2.39
CA LEU A 117 11.53 1.60 1.55
C LEU A 117 10.81 0.37 2.13
N ALA A 118 11.50 -0.49 2.87
CA ALA A 118 10.94 -1.65 3.58
C ALA A 118 9.77 -1.28 4.52
N PHE A 119 9.74 -0.04 5.03
CA PHE A 119 8.62 0.48 5.82
C PHE A 119 7.79 1.51 5.07
N ALA A 120 8.43 2.37 4.27
CA ALA A 120 7.74 3.46 3.57
C ALA A 120 6.71 2.93 2.57
N ASN A 121 6.91 1.76 1.97
CA ASN A 121 6.00 1.17 1.00
C ASN A 121 4.56 0.96 1.54
N SER A 122 4.39 0.70 2.83
CA SER A 122 3.07 0.59 3.47
C SER A 122 2.71 1.84 4.29
N LEU A 123 3.67 2.39 5.06
CA LEU A 123 3.42 3.50 5.98
C LEU A 123 3.20 4.85 5.30
N LEU A 124 3.90 5.13 4.20
CA LEU A 124 3.75 6.42 3.50
C LEU A 124 2.38 6.52 2.80
N PRO A 125 1.90 5.53 2.02
CA PRO A 125 0.53 5.51 1.51
C PRO A 125 -0.52 5.54 2.62
N LEU A 126 -0.28 4.86 3.74
CA LEU A 126 -1.18 4.88 4.90
C LEU A 126 -1.26 6.27 5.55
N ALA A 127 -0.14 6.97 5.69
CA ALA A 127 -0.10 8.34 6.19
C ALA A 127 -0.85 9.31 5.25
N ILE A 128 -0.66 9.18 3.93
CA ILE A 128 -1.39 9.96 2.93
C ILE A 128 -2.90 9.67 3.02
N ALA A 129 -3.28 8.40 3.16
CA ALA A 129 -4.68 8.00 3.37
C ALA A 129 -5.27 8.61 4.64
N GLU A 130 -4.50 8.67 5.74
CA GLU A 130 -4.93 9.28 7.00
C GLU A 130 -5.13 10.80 6.86
N ILE A 131 -4.20 11.50 6.20
CA ILE A 131 -4.33 12.94 5.88
C ILE A 131 -5.60 13.17 5.06
N TYR A 132 -5.83 12.36 4.03
CA TYR A 132 -7.03 12.42 3.21
C TYR A 132 -8.31 12.24 4.03
N LEU A 133 -8.37 11.24 4.90
CA LEU A 133 -9.54 10.97 5.73
C LEU A 133 -9.81 12.11 6.73
N ARG A 134 -8.76 12.69 7.33
CA ARG A 134 -8.86 13.81 8.27
C ARG A 134 -9.30 15.10 7.60
N ALA A 135 -8.66 15.47 6.48
CA ALA A 135 -9.00 16.66 5.71
C ALA A 135 -10.43 16.59 5.15
N SER A 136 -10.87 15.40 4.75
CA SER A 136 -12.25 15.19 4.29
C SER A 136 -13.28 15.33 5.42
N ALA A 137 -12.96 14.88 6.63
CA ALA A 137 -13.90 14.90 7.75
C ALA A 137 -14.04 16.28 8.42
N ARG A 138 -12.92 17.00 8.61
CA ARG A 138 -12.87 18.24 9.42
C ARG A 138 -11.91 19.31 8.88
N GLY A 139 -11.38 19.15 7.66
CA GLY A 139 -10.36 20.05 7.12
C GLY A 139 -10.91 21.40 6.67
N THR A 140 -10.11 22.45 6.86
CA THR A 140 -10.31 23.77 6.25
C THR A 140 -10.22 23.69 4.72
N PRO A 141 -10.72 24.68 3.97
CA PRO A 141 -10.56 24.73 2.51
C PRO A 141 -9.10 24.60 2.07
N PHE A 142 -8.18 25.27 2.77
CA PHE A 142 -6.75 25.16 2.55
C PHE A 142 -6.24 23.72 2.78
N ALA A 143 -6.61 23.07 3.88
CA ALA A 143 -6.19 21.69 4.16
C ALA A 143 -6.69 20.72 3.08
N ARG A 144 -7.89 20.93 2.55
CA ARG A 144 -8.44 20.13 1.43
C ARG A 144 -7.65 20.34 0.15
N GLN A 145 -7.31 21.59 -0.18
CA GLN A 145 -6.51 21.92 -1.37
C GLN A 145 -5.09 21.37 -1.27
N ALA A 146 -4.44 21.52 -0.11
CA ALA A 146 -3.13 20.94 0.17
C ALA A 146 -3.14 19.42 0.03
N THR A 147 -4.19 18.76 0.56
CA THR A 147 -4.36 17.30 0.41
C THR A 147 -4.57 16.89 -1.05
N ALA A 148 -5.35 17.68 -1.82
CA ALA A 148 -5.55 17.43 -3.24
C ALA A 148 -4.23 17.56 -4.03
N ALA A 149 -3.42 18.59 -3.73
CA ALA A 149 -2.10 18.77 -4.31
C ALA A 149 -1.17 17.59 -3.95
N LEU A 150 -1.16 17.16 -2.69
CA LEU A 150 -0.39 16.00 -2.22
C LEU A 150 -0.76 14.72 -2.98
N LEU A 151 -2.05 14.46 -3.16
CA LEU A 151 -2.54 13.31 -3.93
C LEU A 151 -2.16 13.44 -5.42
N GLY A 152 -2.21 14.65 -5.98
CA GLY A 152 -1.78 14.94 -7.34
C GLY A 152 -0.30 14.62 -7.56
N VAL A 153 0.58 15.13 -6.68
CA VAL A 153 2.02 14.85 -6.72
C VAL A 153 2.30 13.36 -6.53
N SER A 154 1.61 12.72 -5.59
CA SER A 154 1.72 11.27 -5.37
C SER A 154 1.31 10.48 -6.62
N GLY A 155 0.24 10.92 -7.30
CA GLY A 155 -0.20 10.35 -8.58
C GLY A 155 0.87 10.47 -9.68
N LEU A 156 1.53 11.63 -9.79
CA LEU A 156 2.63 11.83 -10.74
C LEU A 156 3.83 10.92 -10.44
N VAL A 157 4.21 10.77 -9.16
CA VAL A 157 5.28 9.86 -8.75
C VAL A 157 4.90 8.41 -9.10
N ILE A 158 3.65 8.01 -8.85
CA ILE A 158 3.17 6.67 -9.21
C ILE A 158 3.22 6.47 -10.73
N LEU A 159 2.79 7.45 -11.52
CA LEU A 159 2.85 7.37 -12.98
C LEU A 159 4.29 7.23 -13.48
N ALA A 160 5.21 8.05 -12.99
CA ALA A 160 6.62 8.00 -13.36
C ALA A 160 7.26 6.66 -12.97
N GLY A 161 7.04 6.19 -11.73
CA GLY A 161 7.56 4.91 -11.28
C GLY A 161 6.92 3.72 -11.98
N SER A 162 5.64 3.81 -12.39
CA SER A 162 4.97 2.76 -13.18
C SER A 162 5.51 2.72 -14.62
N ALA A 163 5.78 3.87 -15.23
CA ALA A 163 6.43 3.93 -16.53
C ALA A 163 7.85 3.35 -16.46
N GLY A 164 8.61 3.68 -15.41
CA GLY A 164 9.90 3.06 -15.14
C GLY A 164 9.81 1.54 -14.95
N ALA A 165 8.83 1.06 -14.18
CA ALA A 165 8.60 -0.37 -13.98
C ALA A 165 8.27 -1.09 -15.30
N TRP A 166 7.42 -0.48 -16.13
CA TRP A 166 7.14 -1.00 -17.46
C TRP A 166 8.42 -1.08 -18.30
N MET A 167 9.18 0.00 -18.41
CA MET A 167 10.38 0.02 -19.27
C MET A 167 11.49 -0.91 -18.79
N MET A 168 11.71 -1.01 -17.48
CA MET A 168 12.87 -1.71 -16.91
C MET A 168 12.58 -3.13 -16.45
N MET A 169 11.32 -3.46 -16.12
CA MET A 169 10.96 -4.79 -15.58
C MET A 169 10.11 -5.61 -16.55
N TRP A 170 9.21 -4.97 -17.29
CA TRP A 170 8.14 -5.66 -18.05
C TRP A 170 8.13 -5.32 -19.54
N GLY A 171 9.10 -4.55 -20.01
CA GLY A 171 9.25 -4.17 -21.40
C GLY A 171 9.70 -5.36 -22.23
N PRO A 172 9.38 -5.38 -23.53
CA PRO A 172 9.93 -6.39 -24.42
C PRO A 172 11.47 -6.30 -24.39
N TYR A 173 12.14 -7.42 -24.14
CA TYR A 173 13.57 -7.56 -24.36
C TYR A 173 13.79 -7.58 -25.88
N ILE A 174 14.09 -6.42 -26.45
CA ILE A 174 14.56 -6.26 -27.84
C ILE A 174 16.07 -6.09 -27.86
#